data_AF-A0A351JT67-F1
#
_entry.id   AF-A0A351JT67-F1
#
_cell.length_a   1.000
_cell.length_b   1.000
_cell.length_c   1.000
_cell.angle_alpha   90.00
_cell.angle_beta   90.00
_cell.angle_gamma   90.00
#
_symmetry.space_group_name_H-M   'P 1'
#
loop_
_entity.id
_entity.type
_entity.pdbx_description
1 polymer ?
#
loop_
_entity_poly.entity_id
_entity_poly.type
_entity_poly.pdbx_seq_one_letter_code
_entity_poly.pdbx_strand_id
1 'polypeptide(L)'
;RWSLENSGDFIAIHTVSKLVLVVVLFGLFLAQLSAISKLFGLKVAIVYGLVMSIEPYIVGIDRWFHLTALETYASFLGFLLYLLYLSSQKAALAVGSGLAFGISILAKISGLVGAAAAAILSVGGLVYKFVKTKEIKYFYFTGLAVFTGTALLTIVLLFPALWVDAGTVIQNVFAAVTDAVDNSSRGRYFAPPFSYIYYLVILAFKLNPVALFAVVLAIAMLLHSSRTPGGKKAFAILGYIGLLFVVYTFADKKIDRYVYALMQPLLLVIALGLAQVKTNLLKPLLVVYLAVNVYSYYGHFPVMSGYYSPLFGGAQAALSMGIFDNSGEYMLQAARYLNGVNATEGNRAKVYVPRDLEPFKYTYGGPSVSEFEPGTKYLIKKLGITREETSIVACDKVVTEFGPRYGVPYVYILACR
;
A
#
# COMPACT_ATOMS: atom_id res chain seq x y z
N ARG A 1 0.92 -18.92 25.00
CA ARG A 1 1.22 -17.93 23.93
C ARG A 1 0.00 -17.89 23.01
N TRP A 2 -0.79 -16.81 23.06
CA TRP A 2 -1.97 -16.62 22.21
C TRP A 2 -1.58 -15.94 20.90
N SER A 3 -0.68 -16.54 20.11
CA SER A 3 -0.41 -16.05 18.76
C SER A 3 -1.28 -16.81 17.75
N LEU A 4 -1.80 -16.11 16.74
CA LEU A 4 -2.58 -16.70 15.63
C LEU A 4 -1.90 -17.94 15.05
N GLU A 5 -0.57 -17.93 15.03
CA GLU A 5 0.35 -18.96 14.57
C GLU A 5 0.21 -20.32 15.27
N ASN A 6 -0.29 -20.34 16.51
CA ASN A 6 -0.48 -21.55 17.31
C ASN A 6 -1.95 -21.97 17.42
N SER A 7 -2.84 -21.33 16.64
CA SER A 7 -4.25 -21.69 16.62
C SER A 7 -4.49 -22.94 15.76
N GLY A 8 -5.30 -23.88 16.26
CA GLY A 8 -5.71 -25.07 15.49
C GLY A 8 -6.51 -24.74 14.22
N ASP A 9 -7.10 -23.54 14.17
CA ASP A 9 -7.96 -23.04 13.09
C ASP A 9 -7.38 -21.78 12.41
N PHE A 10 -6.06 -21.73 12.17
CA PHE A 10 -5.40 -20.57 11.54
C PHE A 10 -6.12 -20.06 10.30
N ILE A 11 -6.56 -20.96 9.40
CA ILE A 11 -7.25 -20.60 8.16
C ILE A 11 -8.55 -19.82 8.45
N ALA A 12 -9.35 -20.28 9.41
CA ALA A 12 -10.62 -19.64 9.75
C ALA A 12 -10.38 -18.27 10.39
N ILE A 13 -9.48 -18.18 11.37
CA ILE A 13 -9.18 -16.91 12.04
C ILE A 13 -8.60 -15.91 11.04
N HIS A 14 -7.62 -16.30 10.23
CA HIS A 14 -7.04 -15.45 9.20
C HIS A 14 -8.06 -14.95 8.19
N THR A 15 -9.00 -15.82 7.79
CA THR A 15 -10.09 -15.45 6.86
C THR A 15 -11.02 -14.40 7.48
N VAL A 16 -11.44 -14.61 8.73
CA VAL A 16 -12.31 -13.65 9.45
C VAL A 16 -11.58 -12.32 9.66
N SER A 17 -10.32 -12.34 10.10
CA SER A 17 -9.53 -11.13 10.31
C SER A 17 -9.33 -10.34 9.01
N LYS A 18 -9.09 -11.01 7.89
CA LYS A 18 -9.05 -10.36 6.56
C LYS A 18 -10.39 -9.79 6.14
N LEU A 19 -11.49 -10.53 6.36
CA LEU A 19 -12.82 -10.04 6.01
C LEU A 19 -13.15 -8.76 6.77
N VAL A 20 -12.89 -8.72 8.08
CA VAL A 20 -13.08 -7.51 8.89
C VAL A 20 -12.25 -6.35 8.35
N LEU A 21 -10.97 -6.58 8.04
CA LEU A 21 -10.11 -5.55 7.45
C LEU A 21 -10.70 -5.02 6.14
N VAL A 22 -11.11 -5.89 5.21
CA VAL A 22 -11.70 -5.49 3.93
C VAL A 22 -13.00 -4.70 4.11
N VAL A 23 -13.85 -5.07 5.06
CA VAL A 23 -15.08 -4.32 5.38
C VAL A 23 -14.76 -2.92 5.91
N VAL A 24 -13.75 -2.79 6.77
CA VAL A 24 -13.28 -1.49 7.27
C VAL A 24 -12.73 -0.64 6.13
N LEU A 25 -11.88 -1.21 5.27
CA LEU A 25 -11.34 -0.52 4.09
C LEU A 25 -12.46 -0.06 3.15
N PHE A 26 -13.48 -0.88 2.94
CA PHE A 26 -14.65 -0.52 2.14
C PHE A 26 -15.42 0.66 2.75
N GLY A 27 -15.64 0.67 4.06
CA GLY A 27 -16.25 1.81 4.75
C GLY A 27 -15.44 3.10 4.59
N LEU A 28 -14.12 3.04 4.74
CA LEU A 28 -13.21 4.16 4.52
C LEU A 28 -13.26 4.64 3.06
N PHE A 29 -13.31 3.72 2.10
CA PHE A 29 -13.43 4.02 0.69
C PHE A 29 -14.73 4.78 0.37
N LEU A 30 -15.87 4.33 0.88
CA LEU A 30 -17.16 5.01 0.71
C LEU A 30 -17.12 6.43 1.31
N ALA A 31 -16.47 6.59 2.47
CA ALA A 31 -16.27 7.90 3.09
C ALA A 31 -15.37 8.80 2.22
N GLN A 32 -14.32 8.26 1.59
CA GLN A 32 -13.49 8.98 0.63
C GLN A 32 -14.30 9.42 -0.58
N LEU A 33 -15.14 8.55 -1.17
CA LEU A 33 -16.01 8.89 -2.29
C LEU A 33 -17.00 10.01 -1.93
N SER A 34 -17.59 9.93 -0.74
CA SER A 34 -18.44 11.00 -0.21
C SER A 34 -17.67 12.31 -0.09
N ALA A 35 -16.46 12.29 0.47
CA ALA A 35 -15.64 13.48 0.62
C ALA A 35 -15.22 14.09 -0.74
N ILE A 36 -14.79 13.25 -1.69
CA ILE A 36 -14.41 13.64 -3.04
C ILE A 36 -15.61 14.24 -3.78
N SER A 37 -16.80 13.65 -3.65
CA SER A 37 -18.01 14.18 -4.28
C SER A 37 -18.34 15.61 -3.83
N LYS A 38 -18.09 15.92 -2.55
CA LYS A 38 -18.29 17.25 -1.96
C LYS A 38 -17.17 18.23 -2.32
N LEU A 39 -15.94 17.76 -2.53
CA LEU A 39 -14.79 18.60 -2.89
C LEU A 39 -14.76 18.96 -4.38
N PHE A 40 -15.03 17.98 -5.23
CA PHE A 40 -14.73 18.01 -6.67
C PHE A 40 -15.92 17.60 -7.55
N GLY A 41 -17.05 17.22 -6.95
CA GLY A 41 -18.28 16.85 -7.66
C GLY A 41 -18.43 15.33 -7.87
N LEU A 42 -19.68 14.92 -8.10
CA LEU A 42 -20.06 13.50 -8.26
C LEU A 42 -19.32 12.80 -9.40
N LYS A 43 -19.10 13.50 -10.53
CA LYS A 43 -18.37 12.95 -11.68
C LYS A 43 -16.96 12.49 -11.30
N VAL A 44 -16.22 13.31 -10.54
CA VAL A 44 -14.86 12.97 -10.07
C VAL A 44 -14.90 11.79 -9.11
N ALA A 45 -15.87 11.76 -8.19
CA ALA A 45 -16.03 10.65 -7.24
C ALA A 45 -16.30 9.31 -7.96
N ILE A 46 -17.19 9.29 -8.96
CA ILE A 46 -17.47 8.07 -9.73
C ILE A 46 -16.24 7.61 -10.49
N VAL A 47 -15.54 8.51 -11.19
CA VAL A 47 -14.32 8.16 -11.94
C VAL A 47 -13.23 7.65 -11.00
N TYR A 48 -13.01 8.33 -9.86
CA TYR A 48 -12.09 7.87 -8.83
C TYR A 48 -12.47 6.48 -8.33
N GLY A 49 -13.75 6.27 -8.00
CA GLY A 49 -14.24 4.99 -7.53
C GLY A 49 -13.98 3.85 -8.50
N LEU A 50 -14.23 4.08 -9.80
CA LEU A 50 -13.97 3.11 -10.86
C LEU A 50 -12.47 2.80 -11.01
N VAL A 51 -11.64 3.83 -11.16
CA VAL A 51 -10.18 3.68 -11.36
C VAL A 51 -9.54 2.98 -10.15
N MET A 52 -9.95 3.34 -8.94
CA MET A 52 -9.44 2.76 -7.69
C MET A 52 -9.82 1.29 -7.53
N SER A 53 -11.09 0.93 -7.81
CA SER A 53 -11.61 -0.42 -7.57
C SER A 53 -11.05 -1.49 -8.51
N ILE A 54 -10.45 -1.09 -9.64
CA ILE A 54 -9.95 -2.02 -10.67
C ILE A 54 -8.44 -1.96 -10.87
N GLU A 55 -7.71 -1.09 -10.16
CA GLU A 55 -6.24 -1.05 -10.23
C GLU A 55 -5.65 -2.32 -9.59
N PRO A 56 -4.91 -3.19 -10.32
CA PRO A 56 -4.52 -4.52 -9.87
C PRO A 56 -3.65 -4.50 -8.61
N TYR A 57 -2.68 -3.59 -8.54
CA TYR A 57 -1.80 -3.53 -7.38
C TYR A 57 -2.53 -3.07 -6.12
N ILE A 58 -3.48 -2.14 -6.24
CA ILE A 58 -4.35 -1.72 -5.13
C ILE A 58 -5.11 -2.92 -4.58
N VAL A 59 -5.86 -3.61 -5.45
CA VAL A 59 -6.65 -4.79 -5.07
C VAL A 59 -5.76 -5.92 -4.55
N GLY A 60 -4.53 -6.03 -5.02
CA GLY A 60 -3.52 -6.96 -4.51
C GLY A 60 -3.19 -6.69 -3.04
N ILE A 61 -2.79 -5.46 -2.72
CA ILE A 61 -2.37 -5.06 -1.38
C ILE A 61 -3.55 -5.01 -0.39
N ASP A 62 -4.75 -4.63 -0.83
CA ASP A 62 -5.96 -4.60 0.03
C ASP A 62 -6.36 -5.99 0.55
N ARG A 63 -5.94 -7.05 -0.15
CA ARG A 63 -6.20 -8.45 0.22
C ARG A 63 -5.13 -9.03 1.15
N TRP A 64 -4.09 -8.26 1.46
CA TRP A 64 -3.07 -8.65 2.42
C TRP A 64 -3.58 -8.40 3.83
N PHE A 65 -3.23 -9.31 4.74
CA PHE A 65 -3.46 -9.06 6.16
C PHE A 65 -2.32 -8.21 6.72
N HIS A 66 -2.29 -6.94 6.30
CA HIS A 66 -1.24 -5.99 6.65
C HIS A 66 -1.84 -4.60 6.84
N LEU A 67 -1.29 -3.80 7.75
CA LEU A 67 -1.84 -2.50 8.15
C LEU A 67 -1.61 -1.37 7.14
N THR A 68 -0.92 -1.63 6.02
CA THR A 68 -0.57 -0.60 5.03
C THR A 68 -1.80 -0.03 4.31
N ALA A 69 -2.76 -0.88 3.97
CA ALA A 69 -4.02 -0.41 3.40
C ALA A 69 -4.76 0.45 4.44
N LEU A 70 -4.91 -0.02 5.68
CA LEU A 70 -5.63 0.71 6.73
C LEU A 70 -5.01 2.10 6.99
N GLU A 71 -3.68 2.15 7.13
CA GLU A 71 -2.91 3.38 7.31
C GLU A 71 -3.26 4.42 6.22
N THR A 72 -3.19 4.01 4.96
CA THR A 72 -3.23 4.92 3.81
C THR A 72 -4.65 5.34 3.46
N TYR A 73 -5.63 4.44 3.57
CA TYR A 73 -7.04 4.79 3.45
C TYR A 73 -7.46 5.80 4.51
N ALA A 74 -7.09 5.55 5.77
CA ALA A 74 -7.43 6.43 6.88
C ALA A 74 -6.67 7.77 6.78
N SER A 75 -5.38 7.76 6.40
CA SER A 75 -4.59 8.98 6.17
C SER A 75 -5.20 9.86 5.09
N PHE A 76 -5.52 9.26 3.94
CA PHE A 76 -6.05 10.00 2.81
C PHE A 76 -7.46 10.52 3.08
N LEU A 77 -8.32 9.73 3.75
CA LEU A 77 -9.62 10.20 4.22
C LEU A 77 -9.46 11.37 5.20
N GLY A 78 -8.54 11.25 6.17
CA GLY A 78 -8.24 12.31 7.13
C GLY A 78 -7.87 13.61 6.43
N PHE A 79 -7.04 13.54 5.39
CA PHE A 79 -6.67 14.68 4.58
C PHE A 79 -7.85 15.28 3.78
N LEU A 80 -8.67 14.44 3.14
CA LEU A 80 -9.86 14.89 2.39
C LEU A 80 -10.90 15.57 3.31
N LEU A 81 -11.16 15.01 4.49
CA LEU A 81 -12.05 15.61 5.49
C LEU A 81 -11.50 16.95 5.98
N TYR A 82 -10.17 17.06 6.14
CA TYR A 82 -9.54 18.32 6.49
C TYR A 82 -9.71 19.40 5.41
N LEU A 83 -9.53 19.03 4.13
CA LEU A 83 -9.79 19.95 3.02
C LEU A 83 -11.26 20.41 2.96
N LEU A 84 -12.19 19.51 3.29
CA LEU A 84 -13.61 19.85 3.41
C LEU A 84 -13.88 20.77 4.60
N TYR A 85 -13.21 20.54 5.73
CA TYR A 85 -13.26 21.44 6.88
C TYR A 85 -12.80 22.84 6.50
N LEU A 86 -11.66 22.98 5.83
CA LEU A 86 -11.15 24.28 5.38
C LEU A 86 -12.11 25.00 4.42
N SER A 87 -12.95 24.25 3.70
CA SER A 87 -13.96 24.81 2.78
C SER A 87 -15.29 25.17 3.45
N SER A 88 -15.75 24.36 4.40
CA SER A 88 -17.11 24.44 4.97
C SER A 88 -17.17 24.86 6.43
N GLN A 89 -16.02 24.85 7.12
CA GLN A 89 -15.82 25.23 8.53
C GLN A 89 -16.65 24.42 9.54
N LYS A 90 -17.19 23.26 9.14
CA LYS A 90 -17.96 22.38 10.03
C LYS A 90 -17.02 21.58 10.93
N ALA A 91 -17.04 21.84 12.23
CA ALA A 91 -16.16 21.19 13.22
C ALA A 91 -16.19 19.65 13.15
N ALA A 92 -17.34 19.04 12.86
CA ALA A 92 -17.47 17.58 12.68
C ALA A 92 -16.49 17.00 11.64
N LEU A 93 -16.10 17.78 10.62
CA LEU A 93 -15.12 17.35 9.62
C LEU A 93 -13.68 17.38 10.16
N ALA A 94 -13.35 18.35 11.02
CA ALA A 94 -12.06 18.38 11.71
C ALA A 94 -11.96 17.22 12.72
N VAL A 95 -13.05 16.92 13.44
CA VAL A 95 -13.14 15.74 14.32
C VAL A 95 -12.96 14.46 13.51
N GLY A 96 -13.71 14.28 12.43
CA GLY A 96 -13.57 13.10 11.56
C GLY A 96 -12.18 12.97 10.93
N SER A 97 -11.55 14.10 10.60
CA SER A 97 -10.16 14.14 10.13
C SER A 97 -9.19 13.63 11.19
N GLY A 98 -9.30 14.11 12.43
CA GLY A 98 -8.46 13.65 13.53
C GLY A 98 -8.68 12.18 13.89
N LEU A 99 -9.92 11.70 13.91
CA LEU A 99 -10.22 10.27 14.09
C LEU A 99 -9.51 9.41 13.02
N ALA A 100 -9.61 9.81 11.75
CA ALA A 100 -8.99 9.08 10.65
C ALA A 100 -7.46 9.11 10.70
N PHE A 101 -6.86 10.26 11.03
CA PHE A 101 -5.40 10.33 11.24
C PHE A 101 -4.94 9.53 12.47
N GLY A 102 -5.71 9.52 13.56
CA GLY A 102 -5.43 8.70 14.73
C GLY A 102 -5.38 7.21 14.38
N ILE A 103 -6.38 6.71 13.65
CA ILE A 103 -6.40 5.34 13.12
C ILE A 103 -5.20 5.08 12.20
N SER A 104 -4.87 6.03 11.32
CA SER A 104 -3.74 5.91 10.40
C SER A 104 -2.40 5.77 11.15
N ILE A 105 -2.16 6.60 12.15
CA ILE A 105 -0.94 6.60 12.96
C ILE A 105 -0.83 5.32 13.81
N LEU A 106 -1.94 4.85 14.37
CA LEU A 106 -2.00 3.57 15.09
C LEU A 106 -1.71 2.38 14.17
N ALA A 107 -2.21 2.42 12.93
CA ALA A 107 -1.92 1.39 11.94
C ALA A 107 -0.42 1.40 11.58
N LYS A 108 0.16 2.59 11.41
CA LYS A 108 1.59 2.78 11.20
C LYS A 108 2.01 4.23 11.42
N ILE A 109 3.18 4.42 12.04
CA ILE A 109 3.70 5.77 12.35
C ILE A 109 3.91 6.66 11.11
N SER A 110 4.11 6.08 9.92
CA SER A 110 4.18 6.85 8.66
C SER A 110 2.87 7.59 8.32
N GLY A 111 1.74 7.26 8.98
CA GLY A 111 0.51 8.03 8.95
C GLY A 111 0.67 9.49 9.42
N LEU A 112 1.69 9.78 10.25
CA LEU A 112 2.04 11.14 10.68
C LEU A 112 2.35 12.07 9.50
N VAL A 113 2.90 11.55 8.41
CA VAL A 113 3.22 12.36 7.23
C VAL A 113 1.97 12.96 6.62
N GLY A 114 0.87 12.19 6.58
CA GLY A 114 -0.41 12.71 6.10
C GLY A 114 -1.03 13.75 7.04
N ALA A 115 -0.92 13.52 8.36
CA ALA A 115 -1.37 14.49 9.36
C ALA A 115 -0.55 15.80 9.28
N ALA A 116 0.76 15.70 9.03
CA ALA A 116 1.64 16.85 8.81
C ALA A 116 1.22 17.65 7.58
N ALA A 117 0.81 17.00 6.48
CA ALA A 117 0.27 17.71 5.31
C ALA A 117 -0.96 18.55 5.65
N ALA A 118 -1.89 18.02 6.46
CA ALA A 118 -3.06 18.77 6.94
C ALA A 118 -2.65 19.94 7.84
N ALA A 119 -1.72 19.72 8.77
CA ALA A 119 -1.18 20.77 9.64
C ALA A 119 -0.54 21.92 8.83
N ILE A 120 0.29 21.59 7.83
CA ILE A 120 0.95 22.55 6.95
C ILE A 120 -0.07 23.43 6.23
N LEU A 121 -1.21 22.89 5.78
CA LEU A 121 -2.26 23.70 5.16
C LEU A 121 -2.86 24.72 6.13
N SER A 122 -3.05 24.34 7.40
CA SER A 122 -3.55 25.26 8.43
C SER A 122 -2.55 26.35 8.78
N VAL A 123 -1.30 25.96 9.02
CA VAL A 123 -0.22 26.91 9.35
C VAL A 123 0.04 27.85 8.17
N GLY A 124 0.15 27.31 6.96
CA GLY A 124 0.32 28.09 5.73
C GLY A 124 -0.86 29.04 5.48
N GLY A 125 -2.09 28.59 5.75
CA GLY A 125 -3.30 29.42 5.67
C GLY A 125 -3.30 30.58 6.66
N LEU A 126 -2.89 30.33 7.91
CA LEU A 126 -2.71 31.36 8.95
C LEU A 126 -1.64 32.37 8.54
N VAL A 127 -0.44 31.90 8.20
CA VAL A 127 0.70 32.75 7.82
C VAL A 127 0.34 33.60 6.61
N TYR A 128 -0.24 33.01 5.56
CA TYR A 128 -0.64 33.75 4.35
C TYR A 128 -1.64 34.86 4.67
N LYS A 129 -2.66 34.59 5.49
CA LYS A 129 -3.68 35.59 5.85
C LYS A 129 -3.13 36.66 6.77
N PHE A 130 -2.31 36.29 7.74
CA PHE A 130 -1.66 37.26 8.62
C PHE A 130 -0.73 38.19 7.83
N VAL A 131 0.09 37.65 6.93
CA VAL A 131 1.01 38.46 6.11
C VAL A 131 0.24 39.39 5.16
N LYS A 132 -0.80 38.89 4.49
CA LYS A 132 -1.50 39.64 3.44
C LYS A 132 -2.56 40.62 3.95
N THR A 133 -3.32 40.25 4.99
CA THR A 133 -4.47 41.03 5.46
C THR A 133 -4.37 41.40 6.94
N LYS A 134 -3.31 40.98 7.65
CA LYS A 134 -3.16 41.14 9.11
C LYS A 134 -4.32 40.53 9.93
N GLU A 135 -5.08 39.64 9.30
CA GLU A 135 -6.19 38.94 9.93
C GLU A 135 -5.74 37.56 10.43
N ILE A 136 -6.06 37.26 11.69
CA ILE A 136 -5.97 35.90 12.22
C ILE A 136 -7.31 35.22 12.04
N LYS A 137 -7.37 34.24 11.13
CA LYS A 137 -8.59 33.45 10.93
C LYS A 137 -8.61 32.28 11.89
N TYR A 138 -9.36 32.43 12.98
CA TYR A 138 -9.48 31.43 14.06
C TYR A 138 -9.88 30.03 13.58
N PHE A 139 -10.56 29.88 12.44
CA PHE A 139 -10.90 28.56 11.92
C PHE A 139 -9.66 27.72 11.57
N TYR A 140 -8.54 28.29 11.12
CA TYR A 140 -7.34 27.49 10.87
C TYR A 140 -6.71 26.96 12.16
N PHE A 141 -6.73 27.77 13.22
CA PHE A 141 -6.22 27.41 14.54
C PHE A 141 -7.13 26.39 15.22
N THR A 142 -8.44 26.65 15.25
CA THR A 142 -9.42 25.72 15.82
C THR A 142 -9.45 24.41 15.03
N GLY A 143 -9.35 24.45 13.71
CA GLY A 143 -9.17 23.25 12.88
C GLY A 143 -7.97 22.43 13.31
N LEU A 144 -6.80 23.07 13.42
CA LEU A 144 -5.54 22.46 13.86
C LEU A 144 -5.68 21.82 15.24
N ALA A 145 -6.22 22.56 16.20
CA ALA A 145 -6.42 22.10 17.57
C ALA A 145 -7.41 20.93 17.65
N VAL A 146 -8.55 21.03 16.96
CA VAL A 146 -9.60 20.00 16.99
C VAL A 146 -9.11 18.71 16.33
N PHE A 147 -8.52 18.76 15.13
CA PHE A 147 -8.06 17.53 14.49
C PHE A 147 -6.89 16.90 15.26
N THR A 148 -5.96 17.71 15.78
CA THR A 148 -4.82 17.20 16.57
C THR A 148 -5.30 16.57 17.87
N GLY A 149 -6.17 17.28 18.60
CA GLY A 149 -6.72 16.78 19.86
C GLY A 149 -7.53 15.49 19.67
N THR A 150 -8.33 15.40 18.62
CA THR A 150 -9.10 14.18 18.32
C THR A 150 -8.23 13.03 17.81
N ALA A 151 -7.14 13.30 17.07
CA ALA A 151 -6.17 12.27 16.70
C ALA A 151 -5.44 11.71 17.93
N LEU A 152 -4.96 12.58 18.83
CA LEU A 152 -4.31 12.17 20.08
C LEU A 152 -5.26 11.38 20.98
N LEU A 153 -6.51 11.85 21.12
CA LEU A 153 -7.54 11.13 21.87
C LEU A 153 -7.80 9.74 21.28
N THR A 154 -7.89 9.63 19.95
CA THR A 154 -8.06 8.33 19.27
C THR A 154 -6.89 7.39 19.55
N ILE A 155 -5.65 7.89 19.47
CA ILE A 155 -4.43 7.11 19.74
C ILE A 155 -4.44 6.60 21.18
N VAL A 156 -4.69 7.49 22.15
CA VAL A 156 -4.75 7.11 23.56
C VAL A 156 -5.87 6.10 23.77
N LEU A 157 -7.10 6.37 23.30
CA LEU A 157 -8.25 5.51 23.57
C LEU A 157 -8.13 4.11 22.96
N LEU A 158 -7.51 3.98 21.80
CA LEU A 158 -7.42 2.70 21.08
C LEU A 158 -6.11 1.96 21.31
N PHE A 159 -5.18 2.52 22.09
CA PHE A 159 -3.90 1.87 22.40
C PHE A 159 -3.69 1.74 23.92
N PRO A 160 -4.23 0.68 24.55
CA PRO A 160 -4.21 0.50 26.00
C PRO A 160 -2.82 0.49 26.64
N ALA A 161 -1.78 0.16 25.86
CA ALA A 161 -0.40 0.22 26.33
C ALA A 161 -0.02 1.63 26.83
N LEU A 162 -0.58 2.69 26.22
CA LEU A 162 -0.39 4.06 26.67
C LEU A 162 -1.07 4.36 28.02
N TRP A 163 -2.06 3.58 28.43
CA TRP A 163 -2.73 3.76 29.73
C TRP A 163 -1.92 3.16 30.87
N VAL A 164 -1.21 2.07 30.57
CA VAL A 164 -0.43 1.32 31.55
C VAL A 164 0.95 1.95 31.75
N ASP A 165 1.66 2.21 30.66
CA ASP A 165 3.01 2.78 30.71
C ASP A 165 3.32 3.60 29.44
N ALA A 166 2.81 4.83 29.40
CA ALA A 166 3.04 5.74 28.28
C ALA A 166 4.54 6.02 28.05
N GLY A 167 5.34 6.10 29.12
CA GLY A 167 6.74 6.47 29.05
C GLY A 167 7.54 5.43 28.25
N THR A 168 7.44 4.16 28.64
CA THR A 168 8.11 3.07 27.93
C THR A 168 7.58 2.88 26.52
N VAL A 169 6.27 3.03 26.29
CA VAL A 169 5.70 2.93 24.94
C VAL A 169 6.26 4.00 24.02
N ILE A 170 6.32 5.26 24.46
CA ILE A 170 6.86 6.37 23.67
C ILE A 170 8.35 6.14 23.39
N GLN A 171 9.13 5.71 24.38
CA GLN A 171 10.55 5.38 24.21
C GLN A 171 10.75 4.27 23.17
N ASN A 172 9.96 3.19 23.24
CA ASN A 172 10.03 2.08 22.30
C ASN A 172 9.66 2.50 20.87
N VAL A 173 8.63 3.34 20.71
CA VAL A 173 8.24 3.89 19.42
C VAL A 173 9.34 4.79 18.85
N PHE A 174 9.92 5.66 19.69
CA PHE A 174 11.02 6.53 19.27
C PHE A 174 12.26 5.72 18.86
N ALA A 175 12.66 4.73 19.66
CA ALA A 175 13.75 3.82 19.35
C ALA A 175 13.50 3.04 18.04
N ALA A 176 12.28 2.53 17.83
CA ALA A 176 11.93 1.83 16.59
C ALA A 176 11.98 2.75 15.36
N VAL A 177 11.66 4.04 15.51
CA VAL A 177 11.78 5.03 14.44
C VAL A 177 13.25 5.32 14.13
N THR A 178 14.09 5.54 15.15
CA THR A 178 15.52 5.81 14.94
C THR A 178 16.27 4.60 14.37
N ASP A 179 16.00 3.39 14.87
CA ASP A 179 16.62 2.16 14.36
C ASP A 179 16.22 1.88 12.90
N ALA A 180 15.00 2.24 12.51
CA ALA A 180 14.53 2.09 11.14
C ALA A 180 15.25 3.02 10.14
N VAL A 181 15.82 4.13 10.64
CA VAL A 181 16.65 5.07 9.88
C VAL A 181 18.09 4.51 9.81
N ASP A 182 18.70 4.18 10.94
CA ASP A 182 20.16 3.98 10.98
C ASP A 182 20.65 2.58 10.54
N ASN A 183 19.85 1.51 10.61
CA ASN A 183 20.36 0.13 10.50
C ASN A 183 19.57 -0.84 9.58
N SER A 184 18.88 -0.34 8.56
CA SER A 184 18.11 -1.23 7.68
C SER A 184 19.00 -1.95 6.65
N SER A 185 19.00 -3.29 6.66
CA SER A 185 19.70 -4.13 5.66
C SER A 185 19.27 -3.84 4.21
N ARG A 186 18.03 -3.37 4.02
CA ARG A 186 17.49 -2.92 2.72
C ARG A 186 17.94 -1.52 2.31
N GLY A 187 18.29 -0.63 3.25
CA GLY A 187 18.82 0.71 2.94
C GLY A 187 20.18 0.65 2.25
N ARG A 188 21.00 -0.36 2.58
CA ARG A 188 22.28 -0.64 1.91
C ARG A 188 22.12 -1.15 0.47
N TYR A 189 20.96 -1.69 0.10
CA TYR A 189 20.75 -2.25 -1.24
C TYR A 189 20.49 -1.17 -2.30
N PHE A 190 19.88 -0.05 -1.91
CA PHE A 190 19.54 1.04 -2.82
C PHE A 190 20.36 2.29 -2.47
N ALA A 191 21.52 2.43 -3.12
CA ALA A 191 22.37 3.60 -2.95
C ALA A 191 21.93 4.78 -3.85
N PRO A 192 22.25 6.03 -3.47
CA PRO A 192 22.19 7.17 -4.39
C PRO A 192 23.01 6.94 -5.67
N PRO A 193 22.58 7.45 -6.84
CA PRO A 193 21.41 8.31 -7.05
C PRO A 193 20.09 7.54 -7.23
N PHE A 194 20.12 6.21 -7.35
CA PHE A 194 18.93 5.39 -7.60
C PHE A 194 17.90 5.49 -6.47
N SER A 195 18.37 5.59 -5.22
CA SER A 195 17.50 5.75 -4.04
C SER A 195 16.55 6.96 -4.13
N TYR A 196 16.95 8.05 -4.82
CA TYR A 196 16.17 9.27 -4.98
C TYR A 196 15.01 9.13 -5.97
N ILE A 197 15.13 8.22 -6.93
CA ILE A 197 14.09 7.95 -7.94
C ILE A 197 13.36 6.63 -7.69
N TYR A 198 13.73 5.89 -6.63
CA TYR A 198 13.20 4.56 -6.33
C TYR A 198 11.67 4.50 -6.40
N TYR A 199 10.96 5.39 -5.70
CA TYR A 199 9.50 5.35 -5.68
C TYR A 199 8.84 5.79 -7.00
N LEU A 200 9.53 6.59 -7.85
CA LEU A 200 9.05 6.87 -9.20
C LEU A 200 9.16 5.61 -10.07
N VAL A 201 10.28 4.90 -9.96
CA VAL A 201 10.49 3.62 -10.65
C VAL A 201 9.46 2.59 -10.18
N ILE A 202 9.25 2.44 -8.87
CA ILE A 202 8.23 1.52 -8.35
C ILE A 202 6.83 1.92 -8.81
N LEU A 203 6.45 3.21 -8.82
CA LEU A 203 5.17 3.66 -9.38
C LEU A 203 5.02 3.26 -10.86
N ALA A 204 6.07 3.44 -11.66
CA ALA A 204 6.09 3.05 -13.07
C ALA A 204 5.87 1.55 -13.26
N PHE A 205 6.37 0.73 -12.34
CA PHE A 205 6.16 -0.72 -12.35
C PHE A 205 4.83 -1.16 -11.73
N LYS A 206 4.27 -0.46 -10.75
CA LYS A 206 3.06 -0.92 -10.04
C LYS A 206 1.76 -0.37 -10.61
N LEU A 207 1.79 0.75 -11.33
CA LEU A 207 0.62 1.28 -12.03
C LEU A 207 0.41 0.60 -13.38
N ASN A 208 -0.85 0.40 -13.76
CA ASN A 208 -1.16 -0.06 -15.10
C ASN A 208 -0.78 0.99 -16.19
N PRO A 209 -0.50 0.56 -17.45
CA PRO A 209 -0.09 1.45 -18.52
C PRO A 209 -1.05 2.63 -18.75
N VAL A 210 -2.36 2.39 -18.68
CA VAL A 210 -3.36 3.44 -18.88
C VAL A 210 -3.33 4.46 -17.74
N ALA A 211 -3.14 4.00 -16.49
CA ALA A 211 -2.99 4.88 -15.34
C ALA A 211 -1.74 5.78 -15.46
N LEU A 212 -0.63 5.25 -15.97
CA LEU A 212 0.60 6.01 -16.22
C LEU A 212 0.40 7.13 -17.24
N PHE A 213 -0.23 6.85 -18.38
CA PHE A 213 -0.53 7.91 -19.34
C PHE A 213 -1.56 8.91 -18.78
N ALA A 214 -2.57 8.42 -18.07
CA ALA A 214 -3.61 9.25 -17.50
C ALA A 214 -3.08 10.21 -16.43
N VAL A 215 -2.09 9.80 -15.62
CA VAL A 215 -1.53 10.68 -14.59
C VAL A 215 -0.72 11.82 -15.20
N VAL A 216 0.08 11.54 -16.24
CA VAL A 216 0.86 12.58 -16.95
C VAL A 216 -0.08 13.60 -17.57
N LEU A 217 -1.11 13.13 -18.29
CA LEU A 217 -2.13 14.01 -18.88
C LEU A 217 -2.87 14.82 -17.82
N ALA A 218 -3.28 14.18 -16.72
CA ALA A 218 -4.01 14.83 -15.65
C ALA A 218 -3.18 15.94 -14.97
N ILE A 219 -1.90 15.69 -14.70
CA ILE A 219 -1.00 16.71 -14.15
C ILE A 219 -0.88 17.89 -15.11
N ALA A 220 -0.65 17.64 -16.41
CA ALA A 220 -0.56 18.71 -17.41
C ALA A 220 -1.83 19.58 -17.46
N MET A 221 -3.02 18.95 -17.41
CA MET A 221 -4.30 19.66 -17.39
C MET A 221 -4.49 20.48 -16.10
N LEU A 222 -4.11 19.93 -14.94
CA LEU A 222 -4.24 20.60 -13.65
C LEU A 222 -3.31 21.81 -13.52
N LEU A 223 -2.09 21.72 -14.06
CA LEU A 223 -1.16 22.86 -14.09
C LEU A 223 -1.75 24.04 -14.88
N HIS A 224 -2.46 23.76 -15.98
CA HIS A 224 -3.16 24.78 -16.76
C HIS A 224 -4.38 25.35 -16.03
N SER A 225 -5.12 24.53 -15.27
CA SER A 225 -6.33 24.94 -14.54
C SER A 225 -6.07 25.53 -13.13
N SER A 226 -4.83 25.86 -12.79
CA SER A 226 -4.38 26.27 -11.45
C SER A 226 -5.09 27.51 -10.85
N ARG A 227 -5.72 28.34 -11.69
CA ARG A 227 -6.32 29.62 -11.28
C ARG A 227 -7.73 29.50 -10.69
N THR A 228 -8.41 28.35 -10.84
CA THR A 228 -9.78 28.18 -10.34
C THR A 228 -9.81 27.72 -8.87
N PRO A 229 -10.91 27.95 -8.12
CA PRO A 229 -11.07 27.41 -6.77
C PRO A 229 -10.94 25.88 -6.69
N GLY A 230 -11.42 25.17 -7.72
CA GLY A 230 -11.22 23.72 -7.86
C GLY A 230 -9.75 23.37 -8.10
N GLY A 231 -9.04 24.18 -8.89
CA GLY A 231 -7.60 24.09 -9.09
C GLY A 231 -6.83 24.16 -7.76
N LYS A 232 -7.10 25.15 -6.91
CA LYS A 232 -6.42 25.28 -5.61
C LYS A 232 -6.53 24.02 -4.73
N LYS A 233 -7.72 23.39 -4.69
CA LYS A 233 -7.92 22.13 -3.96
C LYS A 233 -7.13 20.97 -4.60
N ALA A 234 -7.08 20.91 -5.93
CA ALA A 234 -6.25 19.94 -6.64
C ALA A 234 -4.75 20.13 -6.36
N PHE A 235 -4.27 21.38 -6.26
CA PHE A 235 -2.90 21.68 -5.83
C PHE A 235 -2.61 21.22 -4.40
N ALA A 236 -3.59 21.25 -3.50
CA ALA A 236 -3.42 20.67 -2.16
C ALA A 236 -3.25 19.14 -2.21
N ILE A 237 -3.94 18.44 -3.12
CA ILE A 237 -3.70 17.00 -3.38
C ILE A 237 -2.28 16.77 -3.91
N LEU A 238 -1.81 17.59 -4.85
CA LEU A 238 -0.43 17.50 -5.35
C LEU A 238 0.60 17.79 -4.26
N GLY A 239 0.34 18.76 -3.37
CA GLY A 239 1.18 19.04 -2.20
C GLY A 239 1.23 17.87 -1.22
N TYR A 240 0.11 17.19 -0.98
CA TYR A 240 0.05 15.96 -0.19
C TYR A 240 0.91 14.84 -0.80
N ILE A 241 0.77 14.60 -2.11
CA ILE A 241 1.61 13.64 -2.85
C ILE A 241 3.08 14.02 -2.75
N GLY A 242 3.41 15.30 -2.94
CA GLY A 242 4.78 15.81 -2.87
C GLY A 242 5.40 15.60 -1.49
N LEU A 243 4.68 15.89 -0.41
CA LEU A 243 5.17 15.64 0.94
C LEU A 243 5.42 14.16 1.22
N LEU A 244 4.46 13.30 0.88
CA LEU A 244 4.63 11.85 0.99
C LEU A 244 5.85 11.38 0.19
N PHE A 245 5.96 11.83 -1.06
CA PHE A 245 7.05 11.46 -1.95
C PHE A 245 8.40 11.87 -1.37
N VAL A 246 8.55 13.10 -0.87
CA VAL A 246 9.79 13.58 -0.23
C VAL A 246 10.14 12.71 0.97
N VAL A 247 9.21 12.52 1.91
CA VAL A 247 9.50 11.75 3.13
C VAL A 247 9.88 10.31 2.83
N TYR A 248 9.15 9.62 1.93
CA TYR A 248 9.52 8.25 1.55
C TYR A 248 10.85 8.20 0.79
N THR A 249 11.14 9.19 -0.06
CA THR A 249 12.39 9.28 -0.82
C THR A 249 13.61 9.49 0.08
N PHE A 250 13.48 10.17 1.21
CA PHE A 250 14.58 10.35 2.16
C PHE A 250 14.63 9.31 3.29
N ALA A 251 13.63 8.44 3.43
CA ALA A 251 13.69 7.34 4.39
C ALA A 251 14.67 6.25 3.95
N ASP A 252 15.59 5.81 4.81
CA ASP A 252 16.62 4.82 4.45
C ASP A 252 16.03 3.46 4.07
N LYS A 253 15.00 3.02 4.79
CA LYS A 253 14.31 1.76 4.48
C LYS A 253 13.42 1.88 3.25
N LYS A 254 13.90 1.35 2.12
CA LYS A 254 13.13 1.23 0.87
C LYS A 254 12.38 -0.10 0.81
N ILE A 255 11.07 -0.01 0.56
CA ILE A 255 10.17 -1.14 0.38
C ILE A 255 9.11 -0.76 -0.63
N ASP A 256 8.82 -1.64 -1.59
CA ASP A 256 7.94 -1.35 -2.73
C ASP A 256 6.52 -0.96 -2.29
N ARG A 257 5.95 -1.65 -1.29
CA ARG A 257 4.59 -1.38 -0.79
C ARG A 257 4.39 0.00 -0.16
N TYR A 258 5.44 0.78 0.12
CA TYR A 258 5.26 2.18 0.55
C TYR A 258 4.73 3.07 -0.58
N VAL A 259 4.88 2.64 -1.83
CA VAL A 259 4.26 3.28 -2.99
C VAL A 259 2.74 3.35 -2.87
N TYR A 260 2.13 2.40 -2.14
CA TYR A 260 0.69 2.32 -1.93
C TYR A 260 0.12 3.61 -1.33
N ALA A 261 0.87 4.29 -0.44
CA ALA A 261 0.49 5.58 0.13
C ALA A 261 0.36 6.70 -0.92
N LEU A 262 1.11 6.62 -2.01
CA LEU A 262 1.05 7.58 -3.12
C LEU A 262 -0.09 7.26 -4.09
N MET A 263 -0.51 6.00 -4.18
CA MET A 263 -1.43 5.58 -5.25
C MET A 263 -2.83 6.18 -5.09
N GLN A 264 -3.44 6.12 -3.92
CA GLN A 264 -4.80 6.68 -3.72
C GLN A 264 -4.91 8.16 -4.11
N PRO A 265 -4.06 9.09 -3.62
CA PRO A 265 -4.12 10.48 -4.07
C PRO A 265 -3.76 10.65 -5.55
N LEU A 266 -2.88 9.81 -6.10
CA LEU A 266 -2.54 9.83 -7.53
C LEU A 266 -3.69 9.39 -8.43
N LEU A 267 -4.45 8.37 -8.02
CA LEU A 267 -5.67 7.95 -8.71
C LEU A 267 -6.75 9.03 -8.64
N LEU A 268 -6.80 9.83 -7.56
CA LEU A 268 -7.64 11.04 -7.52
C LEU A 268 -7.17 12.10 -8.53
N VAL A 269 -5.86 12.31 -8.69
CA VAL A 269 -5.31 13.19 -9.73
C VAL A 269 -5.74 12.72 -11.12
N ILE A 270 -5.63 11.42 -11.41
CA ILE A 270 -6.16 10.82 -12.65
C ILE A 270 -7.65 11.12 -12.81
N ALA A 271 -8.45 10.90 -11.77
CA ALA A 271 -9.89 11.15 -11.82
C ALA A 271 -10.23 12.63 -12.08
N LEU A 272 -9.47 13.56 -11.49
CA LEU A 272 -9.61 15.00 -11.72
C LEU A 272 -9.29 15.39 -13.18
N GLY A 273 -8.28 14.76 -13.79
CA GLY A 273 -7.96 14.98 -15.20
C GLY A 273 -9.02 14.39 -16.13
N LEU A 274 -9.36 13.11 -15.94
CA LEU A 274 -10.37 12.41 -16.75
C LEU A 274 -11.75 13.06 -16.65
N ALA A 275 -12.11 13.62 -15.49
CA ALA A 275 -13.40 14.31 -15.34
C ALA A 275 -13.50 15.60 -16.17
N GLN A 276 -12.38 16.19 -16.61
CA GLN A 276 -12.38 17.34 -17.53
C GLN A 276 -12.60 16.93 -18.99
N VAL A 277 -12.42 15.66 -19.32
CA VAL A 277 -12.65 15.13 -20.66
C VAL A 277 -14.16 15.11 -20.98
N LYS A 278 -14.50 15.47 -22.23
CA LYS A 278 -15.88 15.44 -22.74
C LYS A 278 -16.46 14.02 -22.61
N THR A 279 -17.73 13.91 -22.24
CA THR A 279 -18.37 12.62 -21.89
C THR A 279 -18.31 11.58 -23.02
N ASN A 280 -18.38 12.02 -24.28
CA ASN A 280 -18.28 11.16 -25.45
C ASN A 280 -16.89 10.48 -25.58
N LEU A 281 -15.82 11.15 -25.13
CA LEU A 281 -14.47 10.58 -25.12
C LEU A 281 -14.12 9.90 -23.78
N LEU A 282 -14.73 10.34 -22.67
CA LEU A 282 -14.51 9.73 -21.36
C LEU A 282 -15.00 8.26 -21.32
N LYS A 283 -16.18 7.98 -21.87
CA LYS A 283 -16.74 6.61 -21.90
C LYS A 283 -15.78 5.59 -22.56
N PRO A 284 -15.32 5.78 -23.81
CA PRO A 284 -14.39 4.83 -24.42
C PRO A 284 -13.06 4.75 -23.67
N LEU A 285 -12.54 5.86 -23.10
CA LEU A 285 -11.33 5.81 -22.26
C LEU A 285 -11.52 4.93 -21.02
N LEU A 286 -12.66 5.02 -20.34
CA LEU A 286 -12.97 4.15 -19.19
C LEU A 286 -13.15 2.68 -19.61
N VAL A 287 -13.71 2.42 -20.80
CA VAL A 287 -13.80 1.06 -21.36
C VAL A 287 -12.41 0.49 -21.64
N VAL A 288 -11.51 1.27 -22.25
CA VAL A 288 -10.11 0.85 -22.47
C VAL A 288 -9.41 0.61 -21.15
N TYR A 289 -9.57 1.50 -20.17
CA TYR A 289 -9.02 1.33 -18.83
C TYR A 289 -9.54 0.03 -18.18
N LEU A 290 -10.84 -0.25 -18.26
CA LEU A 290 -11.43 -1.49 -17.76
C LEU A 290 -10.88 -2.72 -18.49
N ALA A 291 -10.81 -2.70 -19.82
CA ALA A 291 -10.33 -3.83 -20.63
C ALA A 291 -8.86 -4.18 -20.29
N VAL A 292 -8.00 -3.17 -20.16
CA VAL A 292 -6.59 -3.36 -19.76
C VAL A 292 -6.51 -3.96 -18.35
N ASN A 293 -7.33 -3.49 -17.41
CA ASN A 293 -7.35 -4.05 -16.07
C ASN A 293 -7.90 -5.48 -16.06
N VAL A 294 -8.97 -5.80 -16.78
CA VAL A 294 -9.46 -7.19 -16.91
C VAL A 294 -8.38 -8.12 -17.47
N TYR A 295 -7.61 -7.66 -18.46
CA TYR A 295 -6.47 -8.40 -18.97
C TYR A 295 -5.38 -8.61 -17.90
N SER A 296 -5.03 -7.56 -17.16
CA SER A 296 -4.08 -7.66 -16.03
C SER A 296 -4.54 -8.67 -14.98
N TYR A 297 -5.84 -8.67 -14.65
CA TYR A 297 -6.43 -9.62 -13.70
C TYR A 297 -6.38 -11.05 -14.22
N TYR A 298 -6.72 -11.27 -15.48
CA TYR A 298 -6.61 -12.58 -16.10
C TYR A 298 -5.17 -13.12 -16.02
N GLY A 299 -4.18 -12.27 -16.26
CA GLY A 299 -2.76 -12.64 -16.19
C GLY A 299 -2.24 -12.93 -14.76
N HIS A 300 -2.75 -12.25 -13.74
CA HIS A 300 -2.18 -12.30 -12.38
C HIS A 300 -3.10 -12.98 -11.35
N PHE A 301 -4.31 -13.41 -11.72
CA PHE A 301 -5.20 -14.09 -10.80
C PHE A 301 -4.58 -15.41 -10.28
N PRO A 302 -4.63 -15.68 -8.96
CA PRO A 302 -5.34 -14.94 -7.91
C PRO A 302 -4.50 -13.90 -7.14
N VAL A 303 -3.24 -13.69 -7.53
CA VAL A 303 -2.21 -12.95 -6.77
C VAL A 303 -1.86 -11.61 -7.43
N MET A 304 -2.78 -10.64 -7.32
CA MET A 304 -2.65 -9.33 -7.99
C MET A 304 -1.53 -8.43 -7.41
N SER A 305 -1.08 -8.68 -6.18
CA SER A 305 0.05 -7.93 -5.58
C SER A 305 1.35 -8.12 -6.35
N GLY A 306 1.46 -9.26 -7.04
CA GLY A 306 2.56 -9.59 -7.94
C GLY A 306 2.49 -8.89 -9.30
N TYR A 307 1.57 -7.96 -9.53
CA TYR A 307 1.46 -7.20 -10.76
C TYR A 307 2.67 -6.28 -10.97
N TYR A 308 3.23 -6.36 -12.18
CA TYR A 308 4.24 -5.44 -12.70
C TYR A 308 3.85 -5.00 -14.12
N SER A 309 3.93 -3.69 -14.40
CA SER A 309 3.50 -3.07 -15.63
C SER A 309 4.27 -3.61 -16.85
N PRO A 310 3.59 -4.08 -17.89
CA PRO A 310 4.25 -4.58 -19.09
C PRO A 310 4.94 -3.45 -19.88
N LEU A 311 4.58 -2.18 -19.64
CA LEU A 311 5.13 -1.02 -20.35
C LEU A 311 6.67 -0.93 -20.23
N PHE A 312 7.22 -1.41 -19.12
CA PHE A 312 8.66 -1.39 -18.83
C PHE A 312 9.26 -2.80 -18.75
N GLY A 313 8.67 -3.79 -19.43
CA GLY A 313 9.17 -5.17 -19.44
C GLY A 313 8.71 -6.04 -18.26
N GLY A 314 7.73 -5.57 -17.46
CA GLY A 314 7.07 -6.36 -16.42
C GLY A 314 8.00 -6.85 -15.32
N ALA A 315 7.66 -8.01 -14.74
CA ALA A 315 8.40 -8.60 -13.63
C ALA A 315 9.85 -8.95 -13.98
N GLN A 316 10.12 -9.32 -15.23
CA GLN A 316 11.47 -9.66 -15.70
C GLN A 316 12.41 -8.46 -15.64
N ALA A 317 11.95 -7.29 -16.09
CA ALA A 317 12.72 -6.06 -15.99
C ALA A 317 12.93 -5.65 -14.52
N ALA A 318 11.89 -5.75 -13.68
CA ALA A 318 12.01 -5.49 -12.25
C ALA A 318 13.04 -6.41 -11.56
N LEU A 319 13.11 -7.68 -11.97
CA LEU A 319 14.13 -8.64 -11.51
C LEU A 319 15.54 -8.24 -11.97
N SER A 320 15.71 -7.88 -13.25
CA SER A 320 17.02 -7.43 -13.75
C SER A 320 17.52 -6.15 -13.09
N MET A 321 16.60 -5.27 -12.67
CA MET A 321 16.90 -4.03 -11.96
C MET A 321 17.06 -4.23 -10.44
N GLY A 322 16.88 -5.45 -9.92
CA GLY A 322 16.99 -5.72 -8.48
C GLY A 322 15.89 -5.09 -7.62
N ILE A 323 14.75 -4.70 -8.21
CA ILE A 323 13.63 -4.06 -7.50
C ILE A 323 12.42 -4.97 -7.30
N PHE A 324 12.50 -6.20 -7.78
CA PHE A 324 11.43 -7.19 -7.63
C PHE A 324 11.41 -7.76 -6.21
N ASP A 325 10.40 -7.41 -5.43
CA ASP A 325 10.14 -7.97 -4.11
C ASP A 325 8.93 -8.90 -4.20
N ASN A 326 9.13 -10.17 -3.87
CA ASN A 326 8.03 -11.10 -3.61
C ASN A 326 7.85 -11.10 -2.08
N SER A 327 6.63 -10.94 -1.59
CA SER A 327 6.25 -10.91 -0.17
C SER A 327 5.45 -12.15 0.25
N GLY A 328 5.67 -13.28 -0.44
CA GLY A 328 4.95 -14.54 -0.23
C GLY A 328 3.92 -14.85 -1.33
N GLU A 329 3.96 -14.14 -2.45
CA GLU A 329 3.17 -14.48 -3.64
C GLU A 329 3.40 -15.94 -4.06
N TYR A 330 2.31 -16.61 -4.40
CA TYR A 330 2.28 -18.00 -4.89
C TYR A 330 2.69 -19.10 -3.89
N MET A 331 3.05 -18.77 -2.64
CA MET A 331 3.38 -19.78 -1.62
C MET A 331 2.20 -20.70 -1.26
N LEU A 332 0.97 -20.16 -1.29
CA LEU A 332 -0.25 -20.93 -1.06
C LEU A 332 -0.46 -22.01 -2.14
N GLN A 333 -0.18 -21.67 -3.40
CA GLN A 333 -0.31 -22.58 -4.54
C GLN A 333 0.72 -23.70 -4.44
N ALA A 334 1.95 -23.37 -4.04
CA ALA A 334 2.99 -24.36 -3.78
C ALA A 334 2.60 -25.34 -2.66
N ALA A 335 2.06 -24.83 -1.54
CA ALA A 335 1.58 -25.66 -0.45
C ALA A 335 0.43 -26.59 -0.88
N ARG A 336 -0.55 -26.07 -1.62
CA ARG A 336 -1.70 -26.86 -2.13
C ARG A 336 -1.27 -27.96 -3.09
N TYR A 337 -0.32 -27.66 -3.98
CA TYR A 337 0.23 -28.65 -4.90
C TYR A 337 0.90 -29.80 -4.14
N LEU A 338 1.79 -29.50 -3.19
CA LEU A 338 2.48 -30.54 -2.41
C LEU A 338 1.53 -31.34 -1.51
N ASN A 339 0.47 -30.73 -0.98
CA ASN A 339 -0.58 -31.46 -0.28
C ASN A 339 -1.27 -32.48 -1.20
N GLY A 340 -1.48 -32.14 -2.48
CA GLY A 340 -2.06 -33.04 -3.48
C GLY A 340 -1.13 -34.18 -3.87
N VAL A 341 0.16 -33.88 -4.11
CA VAL A 341 1.18 -34.88 -4.47
C VAL A 341 1.47 -35.85 -3.33
N ASN A 342 1.50 -35.38 -2.08
CA ASN A 342 1.85 -36.20 -0.92
C ASN A 342 0.65 -36.90 -0.27
N ALA A 343 -0.58 -36.67 -0.74
CA ALA A 343 -1.77 -37.35 -0.24
C ALA A 343 -1.73 -38.87 -0.48
N THR A 344 -0.93 -39.32 -1.47
CA THR A 344 -0.78 -40.73 -1.86
C THR A 344 0.30 -41.50 -1.10
N GLU A 345 1.18 -40.85 -0.32
CA GLU A 345 2.37 -41.50 0.26
C GLU A 345 2.25 -41.88 1.76
N GLY A 346 1.10 -41.64 2.42
CA GLY A 346 0.87 -42.01 3.83
C GLY A 346 1.69 -41.20 4.86
N ASN A 347 2.85 -40.67 4.47
CA ASN A 347 3.68 -39.75 5.24
C ASN A 347 4.02 -38.53 4.37
N ARG A 348 3.59 -37.34 4.80
CA ARG A 348 3.80 -36.12 4.00
C ARG A 348 5.28 -35.75 3.99
N ALA A 349 5.81 -35.42 2.81
CA ALA A 349 7.22 -35.14 2.64
C ALA A 349 7.71 -33.94 3.45
N LYS A 350 8.97 -33.98 3.92
CA LYS A 350 9.63 -32.83 4.53
C LYS A 350 10.02 -31.80 3.46
N VAL A 351 9.64 -30.54 3.68
CA VAL A 351 9.85 -29.43 2.75
C VAL A 351 10.73 -28.36 3.38
N TYR A 352 11.80 -27.99 2.70
CA TYR A 352 12.65 -26.88 3.07
C TYR A 352 12.14 -25.57 2.44
N VAL A 353 11.88 -24.57 3.29
CA VAL A 353 11.35 -23.26 2.90
C VAL A 353 12.22 -22.17 3.55
N PRO A 354 13.32 -21.77 2.89
CA PRO A 354 14.30 -20.85 3.48
C PRO A 354 13.73 -19.46 3.79
N ARG A 355 12.69 -19.03 3.07
CA ARG A 355 12.11 -17.68 3.19
C ARG A 355 10.61 -17.75 3.14
N ASP A 356 9.98 -16.91 3.96
CA ASP A 356 8.51 -16.82 4.10
C ASP A 356 7.91 -18.21 4.38
N LEU A 357 8.50 -18.90 5.37
CA LEU A 357 8.01 -20.19 5.85
C LEU A 357 6.54 -20.08 6.28
N GLU A 358 6.17 -18.99 6.95
CA GLU A 358 4.82 -18.76 7.49
C GLU A 358 3.69 -18.93 6.46
N PRO A 359 3.63 -18.18 5.33
CA PRO A 359 2.55 -18.33 4.35
C PRO A 359 2.47 -19.73 3.73
N PHE A 360 3.55 -20.52 3.77
CA PHE A 360 3.55 -21.91 3.31
C PHE A 360 3.10 -22.89 4.42
N LYS A 361 3.75 -22.82 5.59
CA LYS A 361 3.60 -23.74 6.74
C LYS A 361 2.15 -23.87 7.21
N TYR A 362 1.39 -22.77 7.23
CA TYR A 362 0.01 -22.83 7.72
C TYR A 362 -0.97 -23.50 6.77
N THR A 363 -0.58 -23.71 5.50
CA THR A 363 -1.42 -24.40 4.52
C THR A 363 -0.88 -25.79 4.19
N TYR A 364 0.44 -25.98 4.21
CA TYR A 364 1.05 -27.27 3.99
C TYR A 364 0.87 -28.16 5.20
N GLY A 365 0.33 -29.36 5.00
CA GLY A 365 -0.01 -30.23 6.11
C GLY A 365 1.08 -31.22 6.52
N GLY A 366 2.28 -31.12 5.96
CA GLY A 366 3.45 -31.92 6.32
C GLY A 366 4.53 -31.10 7.04
N PRO A 367 5.68 -31.71 7.38
CA PRO A 367 6.77 -31.00 8.04
C PRO A 367 7.43 -29.99 7.09
N SER A 368 7.56 -28.74 7.54
CA SER A 368 8.21 -27.64 6.80
C SER A 368 9.22 -26.93 7.69
N VAL A 369 10.45 -26.75 7.20
CA VAL A 369 11.60 -26.23 7.97
C VAL A 369 12.26 -25.04 7.28
N SER A 370 12.78 -24.09 8.07
CA SER A 370 13.49 -22.90 7.57
C SER A 370 14.98 -23.12 7.36
N GLU A 371 15.52 -24.23 7.86
CA GLU A 371 16.90 -24.68 7.69
C GLU A 371 16.89 -26.04 6.98
N PHE A 372 17.92 -26.32 6.18
CA PHE A 372 17.97 -27.57 5.43
C PHE A 372 18.33 -28.73 6.35
N GLU A 373 17.50 -29.78 6.32
CA GLU A 373 17.70 -30.99 7.12
C GLU A 373 17.81 -32.23 6.22
N PRO A 374 18.59 -33.25 6.63
CA PRO A 374 18.58 -34.56 5.98
C PRO A 374 17.15 -35.14 5.90
N GLY A 375 16.84 -35.79 4.78
CA GLY A 375 15.51 -36.33 4.49
C GLY A 375 14.50 -35.32 3.96
N THR A 376 14.94 -34.08 3.65
CA THR A 376 14.13 -33.12 2.88
C THR A 376 13.93 -33.63 1.46
N LYS A 377 12.68 -33.71 1.00
CA LYS A 377 12.33 -34.17 -0.36
C LYS A 377 12.13 -33.01 -1.33
N TYR A 378 11.72 -31.84 -0.83
CA TYR A 378 11.44 -30.67 -1.66
C TYR A 378 12.01 -29.38 -1.07
N LEU A 379 12.46 -28.49 -1.94
CA LEU A 379 12.87 -27.12 -1.64
C LEU A 379 11.90 -26.15 -2.34
N ILE A 380 11.40 -25.16 -1.60
CA ILE A 380 10.65 -24.03 -2.16
C ILE A 380 11.60 -22.88 -2.42
N LYS A 381 11.93 -22.66 -3.70
CA LYS A 381 12.78 -21.53 -4.14
C LYS A 381 11.91 -20.38 -4.61
N LYS A 382 12.10 -19.21 -4.02
CA LYS A 382 11.37 -17.97 -4.32
C LYS A 382 12.28 -16.95 -5.01
N LEU A 383 11.80 -16.31 -6.07
CA LEU A 383 12.46 -15.16 -6.70
C LEU A 383 12.39 -13.91 -5.82
N GLY A 384 13.49 -13.15 -5.73
CA GLY A 384 13.55 -11.92 -4.95
C GLY A 384 14.91 -11.24 -5.03
N ILE A 385 14.97 -10.02 -4.47
CA ILE A 385 16.13 -9.12 -4.44
C ILE A 385 17.37 -9.75 -3.81
N THR A 386 17.18 -10.53 -2.74
CA THR A 386 18.26 -11.25 -2.07
C THR A 386 18.60 -12.49 -2.88
N ARG A 387 19.53 -12.34 -3.82
CA ARG A 387 20.22 -13.44 -4.52
C ARG A 387 21.21 -14.18 -3.61
N GLU A 388 20.87 -14.41 -2.35
CA GLU A 388 21.51 -15.54 -1.65
C GLU A 388 20.88 -16.79 -2.24
N GLU A 389 21.53 -17.30 -3.28
CA GLU A 389 21.27 -18.62 -3.80
C GLU A 389 21.53 -19.60 -2.66
N THR A 390 20.47 -20.01 -1.98
CA THR A 390 20.43 -21.34 -1.38
C THR A 390 20.36 -22.35 -2.52
N SER A 391 21.38 -22.37 -3.38
CA SER A 391 21.62 -23.45 -4.32
C SER A 391 22.19 -24.61 -3.51
N ILE A 392 21.29 -25.31 -2.83
CA ILE A 392 21.64 -26.58 -2.23
C ILE A 392 21.85 -27.53 -3.40
N VAL A 393 23.10 -27.95 -3.63
CA VAL A 393 23.51 -28.82 -4.75
C VAL A 393 22.63 -30.08 -4.84
N ALA A 394 22.06 -30.53 -3.71
CA ALA A 394 21.16 -31.67 -3.64
C ALA A 394 19.75 -31.43 -4.22
N CYS A 395 19.31 -30.18 -4.41
CA CYS A 395 17.95 -29.84 -4.86
C CYS A 395 17.99 -29.09 -6.20
N ASP A 396 18.15 -29.82 -7.31
CA ASP A 396 18.39 -29.28 -8.65
C ASP A 396 17.23 -29.48 -9.63
N LYS A 397 16.38 -30.48 -9.42
CA LYS A 397 15.31 -30.84 -10.35
C LYS A 397 14.04 -30.03 -10.11
N VAL A 398 13.68 -29.14 -11.04
CA VAL A 398 12.38 -28.44 -11.02
C VAL A 398 11.23 -29.44 -11.21
N VAL A 399 10.35 -29.50 -10.21
CA VAL A 399 9.13 -30.32 -10.21
C VAL A 399 7.97 -29.53 -10.82
N THR A 400 7.79 -28.29 -10.36
CA THR A 400 6.75 -27.39 -10.82
C THR A 400 7.09 -25.95 -10.47
N GLU A 401 6.40 -25.01 -11.09
CA GLU A 401 6.57 -23.58 -10.89
C GLU A 401 5.22 -22.86 -10.77
N PHE A 402 5.21 -21.71 -10.10
CA PHE A 402 4.02 -20.89 -9.89
C PHE A 402 4.32 -19.42 -10.11
N GLY A 403 3.47 -18.74 -10.86
CA GLY A 403 3.59 -17.32 -11.14
C GLY A 403 2.39 -16.80 -11.95
N PRO A 404 2.47 -15.56 -12.44
CA PRO A 404 1.47 -15.04 -13.38
C PRO A 404 1.43 -15.90 -14.64
N ARG A 405 0.28 -15.91 -15.33
CA ARG A 405 0.10 -16.65 -16.61
C ARG A 405 1.05 -16.18 -17.70
N TYR A 406 1.40 -14.89 -17.65
CA TYR A 406 2.35 -14.27 -18.56
C TYR A 406 3.47 -13.65 -17.72
N GLY A 407 4.72 -13.96 -18.07
CA GLY A 407 5.89 -13.50 -17.34
C GLY A 407 6.67 -14.67 -16.75
N VAL A 408 7.55 -14.36 -15.80
CA VAL A 408 8.35 -15.38 -15.14
C VAL A 408 7.63 -15.97 -13.94
N PRO A 409 7.79 -17.28 -13.66
CA PRO A 409 7.33 -17.89 -12.42
C PRO A 409 7.99 -17.19 -11.24
N TYR A 410 7.30 -17.09 -10.10
CA TYR A 410 7.80 -16.42 -8.89
C TYR A 410 8.27 -17.41 -7.82
N VAL A 411 7.72 -18.62 -7.83
CA VAL A 411 8.02 -19.71 -6.90
C VAL A 411 8.28 -20.99 -7.69
N TYR A 412 9.34 -21.70 -7.32
CA TYR A 412 9.72 -22.99 -7.88
C TYR A 412 9.72 -24.04 -6.77
N ILE A 413 9.28 -25.25 -7.11
CA ILE A 413 9.44 -26.44 -6.28
C ILE A 413 10.55 -27.27 -6.90
N LEU A 414 11.61 -27.49 -6.13
CA LEU A 414 12.76 -28.30 -6.50
C LEU A 414 12.70 -29.62 -5.72
N ALA A 415 12.93 -30.75 -6.39
CA ALA A 415 13.11 -32.04 -5.72
C ALA A 415 14.55 -32.17 -5.25
N CYS A 416 14.73 -32.67 -4.03
CA CYS A 416 16.01 -32.97 -3.43
C CYS A 416 16.33 -34.46 -3.57
N ARG A 417 17.61 -34.78 -3.76
CA ARG A 417 18.13 -36.15 -3.89
C ARG A 417 18.40 -36.80 -2.54
#